data_AF-A0A8S3R486-F1
#
_entry.id   AF-A0A8S3R486-F1
#
_cell.length_a   1.000
_cell.length_b   1.000
_cell.length_c   1.000
_cell.angle_alpha   90.00
_cell.angle_beta   90.00
_cell.angle_gamma   90.00
#
_symmetry.space_group_name_H-M   'P 1'
#
loop_
_entity.id
_entity.type
_entity.pdbx_description
1 polymer ?
#
loop_
_entity_poly.entity_id
_entity_poly.type
_entity_poly.pdbx_seq_one_letter_code
_entity_poly.pdbx_strand_id
1 'polypeptide(L)'
;MMNNYAETFNTVLDYYRNDVNHLQTHLCGWLWKSELEFWKIPLAHISECCFQTYATASFENSYLPSPLNKIRHRVWQFIDEPASSTYARPDTFPNMLDGLWWSVVTMTTVGYGDMYPKGPLGRVVGAACAMIGILVIAMPIAVIAGNFDDLHKTNNDRESYNRVQKEKKAERTELINSIPSKENCFIHEVKRGK
;
A
#
# COMPACT_ATOMS: atom_id res chain seq x y z
N MET A 1 10.26 17.24 19.61
CA MET A 1 9.45 18.13 18.74
C MET A 1 8.05 18.38 19.28
N MET A 2 7.34 17.41 19.89
CA MET A 2 5.98 17.64 20.41
C MET A 2 5.90 18.54 21.65
N ASN A 3 6.89 18.50 22.56
CA ASN A 3 6.86 19.32 23.80
C ASN A 3 6.94 20.84 23.51
N ASN A 4 7.70 21.21 22.48
CA ASN A 4 7.87 22.61 22.10
C ASN A 4 6.56 23.25 21.60
N TYR A 5 5.63 22.46 21.06
CA TYR A 5 4.33 22.94 20.56
C TYR A 5 3.35 23.24 21.70
N ALA A 6 3.41 22.47 22.78
CA ALA A 6 2.61 22.72 23.98
C ALA A 6 3.07 24.01 24.68
N GLU A 7 4.38 24.25 24.71
CA GLU A 7 4.97 25.45 25.30
C GLU A 7 4.63 26.70 24.49
N THR A 8 4.66 26.62 23.15
CA THR A 8 4.28 27.77 22.30
C THR A 8 2.81 28.13 22.42
N PHE A 9 1.95 27.11 22.48
CA PHE A 9 0.50 27.28 22.59
C PHE A 9 0.07 28.02 23.86
N ASN A 10 0.73 27.79 24.99
CA ASN A 10 0.41 28.49 26.24
C ASN A 10 0.64 30.00 26.13
N THR A 11 1.71 30.40 25.45
CA THR A 11 1.99 31.83 25.24
C THR A 11 1.02 32.46 24.23
N VAL A 12 0.55 31.70 23.24
CA VAL A 12 -0.55 32.13 22.37
C VAL A 12 -1.85 32.34 23.18
N LEU A 13 -2.16 31.44 24.11
CA LEU A 13 -3.32 31.60 25.00
C LEU A 13 -3.18 32.81 25.94
N ASP A 14 -1.99 33.04 26.49
CA ASP A 14 -1.72 34.19 27.35
C ASP A 14 -1.89 35.52 26.60
N TYR A 15 -1.62 35.54 25.29
CA TYR A 15 -1.93 36.69 24.45
C TYR A 15 -3.43 36.92 24.30
N TYR A 16 -4.21 35.87 24.01
CA TYR A 16 -5.66 36.02 23.95
C TYR A 16 -6.27 36.47 25.29
N ARG A 17 -5.56 36.26 26.39
CA ARG A 17 -5.99 36.67 27.73
C ARG A 17 -5.53 38.08 28.12
N ASN A 18 -4.30 38.47 27.79
CA ASN A 18 -3.65 39.68 28.31
C ASN A 18 -3.30 40.70 27.22
N ASP A 19 -3.54 40.39 25.94
CA ASP A 19 -3.23 41.20 24.75
C ASP A 19 -1.74 41.52 24.57
N VAL A 20 -0.85 40.81 25.28
CA VAL A 20 0.60 40.99 25.23
C VAL A 20 1.28 39.65 24.97
N ASN A 21 2.18 39.61 23.99
CA ASN A 21 3.00 38.43 23.71
C ASN A 21 4.39 38.57 24.36
N HIS A 22 4.76 37.57 25.17
CA HIS A 22 6.13 37.40 25.67
C HIS A 22 6.85 36.32 24.88
N LEU A 23 8.13 36.54 24.57
CA LEU A 23 8.94 35.53 23.89
C LEU A 23 9.53 34.56 24.92
N GLN A 24 9.30 33.26 24.72
CA GLN A 24 9.96 32.23 25.51
C GLN A 24 11.43 32.08 25.06
N THR A 25 12.35 32.19 26.02
CA THR A 25 13.81 32.26 25.79
C THR A 25 14.44 30.94 25.34
N HIS A 26 13.74 29.81 25.50
CA HIS A 26 14.25 28.48 25.14
C HIS A 26 13.85 28.03 23.73
N LEU A 27 13.00 28.79 23.03
CA LEU A 27 12.49 28.44 21.70
C LEU A 27 13.23 29.22 20.61
N CYS A 28 13.44 28.55 19.48
CA CYS A 28 14.02 29.16 18.29
C CYS A 28 13.04 30.20 17.69
N GLY A 29 13.53 31.39 17.37
CA GLY A 29 12.71 32.49 16.83
C GLY A 29 11.94 32.16 15.54
N TRP A 30 12.45 31.26 14.69
CA TRP A 30 11.75 30.83 13.47
C TRP A 30 10.54 29.96 13.79
N LEU A 31 10.67 29.01 14.74
CA LEU A 31 9.55 28.17 15.18
C LEU A 31 8.47 29.02 15.85
N TRP A 32 8.88 30.01 16.64
CA TRP A 32 7.96 30.97 17.24
C TRP A 32 7.22 31.80 16.19
N LYS A 33 7.93 32.28 15.16
CA LYS A 33 7.36 33.06 14.06
C LYS A 33 6.34 32.25 13.24
N SER A 34 6.63 30.98 12.93
CA SER A 34 5.68 30.13 12.20
C SER A 34 4.37 29.91 12.95
N GLU A 35 4.42 29.79 14.28
CA GLU A 35 3.21 29.70 15.10
C GLU A 35 2.41 31.01 15.08
N LEU A 36 3.06 32.16 15.30
CA LEU A 36 2.36 33.45 15.24
C LEU A 36 1.71 33.72 13.88
N GLU A 37 2.36 33.35 12.78
CA GLU A 37 1.82 33.46 11.42
C GLU A 37 0.65 32.49 11.16
N PHE A 38 0.70 31.30 11.76
CA PHE A 38 -0.40 30.33 11.74
C PHE A 38 -1.63 30.88 12.48
N TRP A 39 -1.43 31.42 13.69
CA TRP A 39 -2.49 32.00 14.53
C TRP A 39 -2.89 33.44 14.14
N LYS A 40 -2.25 34.02 13.10
CA LYS A 40 -2.50 35.38 12.58
C LYS A 40 -2.32 36.48 13.62
N ILE A 41 -1.38 36.30 14.55
CA ILE A 41 -1.07 37.28 15.57
C ILE A 41 -0.01 38.26 15.02
N PRO A 42 -0.27 39.57 15.01
CA PRO A 42 0.69 40.53 14.47
C PRO A 42 1.91 40.65 15.39
N LEU A 43 3.10 40.59 14.78
CA LEU A 43 4.40 40.77 15.45
C LEU A 43 4.56 42.14 16.13
N ALA A 44 3.66 43.08 15.85
CA ALA A 44 3.63 44.41 16.47
C ALA A 44 3.19 44.39 17.95
N HIS A 45 2.58 43.30 18.42
CA HIS A 45 2.10 43.15 19.81
C HIS A 45 3.11 42.42 20.71
N ILE A 46 4.39 42.41 20.32
CA ILE A 46 5.47 41.90 21.17
C ILE A 46 5.78 42.97 22.23
N SER A 47 5.78 42.56 23.49
CA SER A 47 6.17 43.44 24.61
C SER A 47 7.56 44.04 24.42
N GLU A 48 7.75 45.29 24.88
CA GLU A 48 9.06 45.98 24.84
C GLU A 48 10.17 45.17 25.52
N CYS A 49 9.85 44.42 26.58
CA CYS A 49 10.81 43.56 27.28
C CYS A 49 11.28 42.35 26.45
N CYS A 50 10.52 41.93 25.44
CA CYS A 50 10.84 40.78 24.59
C CYS A 50 11.30 41.19 23.17
N PHE A 51 11.17 42.47 22.82
CA PHE A 51 11.48 42.99 21.49
C PHE A 51 12.94 42.76 21.09
N GLN A 52 13.88 43.03 22.02
CA GLN A 52 15.31 42.89 21.74
C GLN A 52 15.72 41.43 21.48
N THR A 53 15.18 40.49 22.27
CA THR A 53 15.41 39.05 22.12
C THR A 53 14.80 38.51 20.83
N TYR A 54 13.62 39.03 20.45
CA TYR A 54 13.00 38.72 19.16
C TYR A 54 13.86 39.23 17.99
N ALA A 55 14.35 40.48 18.07
CA ALA A 55 15.17 41.08 17.04
C ALA A 55 16.46 40.28 16.81
N THR A 56 17.15 39.84 17.88
CA THR A 56 18.35 39.01 17.75
C THR A 56 18.05 37.60 17.23
N ALA A 57 17.00 36.94 17.72
CA ALA A 57 16.62 35.60 17.27
C ALA A 57 16.14 35.58 15.80
N SER A 58 15.47 36.65 15.34
CA SER A 58 15.05 36.76 13.94
C SER A 58 16.23 36.91 12.98
N PHE A 59 17.31 37.56 13.42
CA PHE A 59 18.54 37.74 12.65
C PHE A 59 19.33 36.44 12.50
N GLU A 60 19.46 35.67 13.59
CA GLU A 60 20.17 34.38 13.58
C GLU A 60 19.47 33.33 12.70
N ASN A 61 18.13 33.35 12.66
CA ASN A 61 17.34 32.47 11.78
C ASN A 61 17.49 32.76 10.28
N SER A 62 17.99 33.94 9.92
CA SER A 62 18.25 34.28 8.51
C SER A 62 19.50 33.60 7.95
N TYR A 63 20.36 33.01 8.82
CA TYR A 63 21.67 32.48 8.45
C TYR A 63 21.86 30.97 8.65
N LEU A 64 20.85 30.17 9.04
CA LEU A 64 21.02 28.71 9.20
C LEU A 64 20.77 27.96 7.87
N PRO A 65 21.80 27.68 7.04
CA PRO A 65 21.62 27.14 5.71
C PRO A 65 21.84 25.63 5.79
N SER A 66 20.83 24.87 6.20
CA SER A 66 20.91 23.42 6.02
C SER A 66 20.56 23.09 4.56
N PRO A 67 21.41 22.35 3.81
CA PRO A 67 21.10 21.97 2.42
C PRO A 67 19.79 21.17 2.32
N LEU A 68 19.42 20.48 3.39
CA LEU A 68 18.16 19.76 3.55
C LEU A 68 16.94 20.69 3.64
N ASN A 69 17.08 21.93 4.15
CA ASN A 69 15.96 22.88 4.17
C ASN A 69 15.61 23.37 2.76
N LYS A 70 16.55 23.46 1.82
CA LYS A 70 16.24 23.89 0.44
C LYS A 70 15.47 22.83 -0.33
N ILE A 71 15.82 21.55 -0.13
CA ILE A 71 15.06 20.41 -0.68
C ILE A 71 13.72 20.32 0.01
N ARG A 72 13.68 20.39 1.35
CA ARG A 72 12.43 20.42 2.11
C ARG A 72 11.53 21.55 1.61
N HIS A 73 12.01 22.78 1.48
CA HIS A 73 11.20 23.91 1.03
C HIS A 73 10.76 23.76 -0.43
N ARG A 74 11.59 23.20 -1.32
CA ARG A 74 11.18 22.89 -2.70
C ARG A 74 10.16 21.76 -2.78
N VAL A 75 10.30 20.72 -1.96
CA VAL A 75 9.35 19.61 -1.87
C VAL A 75 8.06 20.07 -1.22
N TRP A 76 8.14 20.88 -0.16
CA TRP A 76 6.99 21.45 0.52
C TRP A 76 6.27 22.42 -0.42
N GLN A 77 6.96 23.34 -1.09
CA GLN A 77 6.35 24.17 -2.13
C GLN A 77 5.77 23.33 -3.27
N PHE A 78 6.43 22.28 -3.72
CA PHE A 78 5.90 21.40 -4.76
C PHE A 78 4.64 20.62 -4.33
N ILE A 79 4.56 20.21 -3.07
CA ILE A 79 3.38 19.55 -2.48
C ILE A 79 2.26 20.57 -2.21
N ASP A 80 2.61 21.77 -1.76
CA ASP A 80 1.70 22.82 -1.31
C ASP A 80 1.32 23.82 -2.41
N GLU A 81 1.92 23.77 -3.62
CA GLU A 81 1.58 24.65 -4.75
C GLU A 81 0.15 24.33 -5.24
N PRO A 82 -0.85 25.18 -4.91
CA PRO A 82 -2.24 24.91 -5.27
C PRO A 82 -2.48 25.10 -6.78
N ALA A 83 -1.50 25.67 -7.50
CA ALA A 83 -1.52 25.82 -8.95
C ALA A 83 -1.10 24.55 -9.72
N SER A 84 -0.48 23.56 -9.07
CA SER A 84 -0.26 22.23 -9.68
C SER A 84 -1.49 21.31 -9.53
N SER A 85 -2.40 21.66 -8.62
CA SER A 85 -3.68 21.01 -8.37
C SER A 85 -4.68 21.29 -9.50
N THR A 86 -4.42 20.72 -10.67
CA THR A 86 -5.48 20.45 -11.65
C THR A 86 -6.41 19.30 -11.17
N TYR A 87 -6.15 18.73 -9.99
CA TYR A 87 -6.93 17.67 -9.35
C TYR A 87 -8.05 18.17 -8.44
N ALA A 88 -7.88 19.29 -7.75
CA ALA A 88 -8.94 19.91 -6.92
C ALA A 88 -9.86 20.81 -7.74
N ARG A 89 -9.96 20.58 -9.04
CA ARG A 89 -10.93 21.27 -9.89
C ARG A 89 -12.30 20.67 -9.58
N PRO A 90 -13.24 21.44 -8.98
CA PRO A 90 -14.52 20.89 -8.52
C PRO A 90 -15.38 20.33 -9.66
N ASP A 91 -15.04 20.64 -10.93
CA ASP A 91 -15.67 20.08 -12.12
C ASP A 91 -15.20 18.65 -12.47
N THR A 92 -14.07 18.18 -11.93
CA THR A 92 -13.52 16.85 -12.28
C THR A 92 -13.64 15.85 -11.13
N PHE A 93 -13.48 16.29 -9.89
CA PHE A 93 -13.70 15.47 -8.68
C PHE A 93 -14.55 16.27 -7.67
N PRO A 94 -15.89 16.16 -7.72
CA PRO A 94 -16.79 16.93 -6.86
C PRO A 94 -16.62 16.58 -5.39
N ASN A 95 -16.45 15.29 -5.07
CA ASN A 95 -16.27 14.78 -3.71
C ASN A 95 -15.07 13.84 -3.63
N MET A 96 -14.55 13.64 -2.41
CA MET A 96 -13.47 12.66 -2.17
C MET A 96 -13.87 11.23 -2.57
N LEU A 97 -15.15 10.88 -2.44
CA LEU A 97 -15.68 9.58 -2.85
C LEU A 97 -15.63 9.38 -4.37
N ASP A 98 -15.78 10.44 -5.17
CA ASP A 98 -15.69 10.36 -6.64
C ASP A 98 -14.24 10.08 -7.09
N GLY A 99 -13.27 10.67 -6.38
CA GLY A 99 -11.85 10.35 -6.55
C GLY A 99 -11.51 8.90 -6.15
N LEU A 100 -12.14 8.39 -5.09
CA LEU A 100 -12.01 6.98 -4.69
C LEU A 100 -12.59 6.06 -5.76
N TRP A 101 -13.77 6.37 -6.29
CA TRP A 101 -14.39 5.62 -7.39
C TRP A 101 -13.45 5.52 -8.60
N TRP A 102 -12.93 6.65 -9.08
CA TRP A 102 -11.94 6.65 -10.17
C TRP A 102 -10.71 5.79 -9.86
N SER A 103 -10.19 5.88 -8.62
CA SER A 103 -9.02 5.11 -8.20
C SER A 103 -9.29 3.60 -8.23
N VAL A 104 -10.46 3.16 -7.76
CA VAL A 104 -10.89 1.75 -7.78
C VAL A 104 -11.06 1.25 -9.22
N VAL A 105 -11.75 2.00 -10.07
CA VAL A 105 -11.99 1.66 -11.48
C VAL A 105 -10.67 1.57 -12.27
N THR A 106 -9.72 2.45 -11.96
CA THR A 106 -8.39 2.46 -12.58
C THR A 106 -7.53 1.30 -12.10
N MET A 107 -7.51 1.01 -10.79
CA MET A 107 -6.77 -0.14 -10.23
C MET A 107 -7.27 -1.49 -10.75
N THR A 108 -8.59 -1.61 -10.94
CA THR A 108 -9.23 -2.80 -11.49
C THR A 108 -9.13 -2.89 -13.01
N THR A 109 -8.45 -1.92 -13.66
CA THR A 109 -8.24 -1.84 -15.11
C THR A 109 -9.52 -1.74 -15.96
N VAL A 110 -10.66 -1.41 -15.34
CA VAL A 110 -11.96 -1.29 -16.04
C VAL A 110 -12.00 -0.03 -16.91
N GLY A 111 -11.61 1.10 -16.34
CA GLY A 111 -11.42 2.36 -17.08
C GLY A 111 -12.66 2.87 -17.83
N TYR A 112 -13.78 3.11 -17.14
CA TYR A 112 -15.00 3.63 -17.76
C TYR A 112 -14.82 4.96 -18.51
N GLY A 113 -13.84 5.78 -18.10
CA GLY A 113 -13.53 7.05 -18.76
C GLY A 113 -14.52 8.18 -18.44
N ASP A 114 -15.42 7.97 -17.48
CA ASP A 114 -16.34 8.94 -16.90
C ASP A 114 -15.61 10.09 -16.21
N MET A 115 -14.50 9.78 -15.53
CA MET A 115 -13.66 10.75 -14.83
C MET A 115 -12.19 10.38 -15.03
N TYR A 116 -11.32 11.39 -15.18
CA TYR A 116 -9.89 11.16 -15.29
C TYR A 116 -9.10 12.42 -14.95
N PRO A 117 -7.85 12.26 -14.51
CA PRO A 117 -7.02 13.39 -14.19
C PRO A 117 -6.58 14.17 -15.43
N LYS A 118 -6.95 15.45 -15.45
CA LYS A 118 -6.57 16.38 -16.52
C LYS A 118 -5.14 16.91 -16.35
N GLY A 119 -4.63 16.94 -15.11
CA GLY A 119 -3.32 17.48 -14.78
C GLY A 119 -2.16 16.57 -15.22
N PRO A 120 -1.04 17.12 -15.73
CA PRO A 120 0.11 16.32 -16.18
C PRO A 120 0.70 15.50 -15.04
N LEU A 121 0.81 16.07 -13.84
CA LEU A 121 1.39 15.40 -12.67
C LEU A 121 0.62 14.13 -12.32
N GLY A 122 -0.69 14.19 -12.20
CA GLY A 122 -1.40 13.00 -11.78
C GLY A 122 -1.85 12.09 -12.92
N ARG A 123 -1.68 12.47 -14.19
CA ARG A 123 -1.57 11.44 -15.24
C ARG A 123 -0.40 10.49 -14.96
N VAL A 124 0.73 11.00 -14.47
CA VAL A 124 1.88 10.16 -14.05
C VAL A 124 1.52 9.33 -12.82
N VAL A 125 0.90 9.93 -11.80
CA VAL A 125 0.45 9.20 -10.60
C VAL A 125 -0.59 8.14 -10.93
N GLY A 126 -1.54 8.45 -11.81
CA GLY A 126 -2.57 7.52 -12.29
C GLY A 126 -1.97 6.37 -13.10
N ALA A 127 -0.98 6.64 -13.96
CA ALA A 127 -0.25 5.61 -14.67
C ALA A 127 0.51 4.68 -13.71
N ALA A 128 1.19 5.24 -12.71
CA ALA A 128 1.87 4.45 -11.68
C ALA A 128 0.88 3.60 -10.86
N CYS A 129 -0.27 4.17 -10.48
CA CYS A 129 -1.33 3.48 -9.77
C CYS A 129 -1.88 2.28 -10.56
N ALA A 130 -2.15 2.47 -11.86
CA ALA A 130 -2.61 1.40 -12.75
C ALA A 130 -1.60 0.25 -12.85
N MET A 131 -0.30 0.57 -12.99
CA MET A 131 0.77 -0.43 -13.04
C MET A 131 0.85 -1.25 -11.75
N ILE A 132 0.75 -0.59 -10.58
CA ILE A 132 0.76 -1.27 -9.29
C ILE A 132 -0.48 -2.15 -9.13
N GLY A 133 -1.66 -1.68 -9.55
CA GLY A 133 -2.90 -2.46 -9.50
C GLY A 133 -2.81 -3.80 -10.23
N ILE A 134 -2.21 -3.80 -11.43
CA ILE A 134 -2.01 -5.02 -12.22
C ILE A 134 -1.10 -6.02 -11.48
N LEU A 135 -0.01 -5.54 -10.88
CA LEU A 135 0.91 -6.40 -10.12
C LEU A 135 0.21 -7.05 -8.90
N VAL A 136 -0.63 -6.27 -8.21
CA VAL A 136 -1.39 -6.77 -7.05
C VAL A 136 -2.39 -7.84 -7.48
N ILE A 137 -3.08 -7.67 -8.61
CA ILE A 137 -4.07 -8.64 -9.11
C ILE A 137 -3.39 -9.89 -9.70
N ALA A 138 -2.18 -9.78 -10.24
CA ALA A 138 -1.44 -10.92 -10.79
C ALA A 138 -1.09 -11.98 -9.73
N MET A 139 -0.74 -11.55 -8.50
CA MET A 139 -0.34 -12.45 -7.41
C MET A 139 -1.43 -13.49 -7.05
N PRO A 140 -2.67 -13.13 -6.71
CA PRO A 140 -3.71 -14.11 -6.36
C PRO A 140 -4.07 -15.00 -7.55
N ILE A 141 -4.07 -14.50 -8.79
CA ILE A 141 -4.33 -15.29 -9.99
C ILE A 141 -3.27 -16.40 -10.14
N ALA A 142 -1.98 -16.08 -9.96
CA ALA A 142 -0.91 -17.05 -10.05
C ALA A 142 -1.02 -18.15 -8.97
N VAL A 143 -1.38 -17.79 -7.74
CA VAL A 143 -1.59 -18.76 -6.65
C VAL A 143 -2.74 -19.71 -6.99
N ILE A 144 -3.86 -19.18 -7.50
CA ILE A 144 -5.02 -19.99 -7.89
C ILE A 144 -4.65 -20.93 -9.05
N ALA A 145 -3.97 -20.42 -10.08
CA ALA A 145 -3.54 -21.22 -11.23
C ALA A 145 -2.61 -22.37 -10.82
N GLY A 146 -1.64 -22.13 -9.94
CA GLY A 146 -0.76 -23.18 -9.42
C GLY A 146 -1.51 -24.31 -8.71
N ASN A 147 -2.54 -23.98 -7.93
CA ASN A 147 -3.38 -24.98 -7.28
C ASN A 147 -4.17 -25.83 -8.29
N PHE A 148 -4.70 -25.21 -9.34
CA PHE A 148 -5.40 -25.94 -10.41
C PHE A 148 -4.45 -26.84 -11.20
N ASP A 149 -3.23 -26.39 -11.50
CA ASP A 149 -2.22 -27.20 -12.18
C ASP A 149 -1.86 -28.46 -11.39
N ASP A 150 -1.70 -28.34 -10.07
CA ASP A 150 -1.37 -29.49 -9.22
C ASP A 150 -2.53 -30.49 -9.08
N LEU A 151 -3.78 -29.99 -9.05
CA LEU A 151 -4.97 -30.85 -9.12
C LEU A 151 -5.07 -31.58 -10.46
N HIS A 152 -4.77 -30.90 -11.57
CA HIS A 152 -4.77 -31.52 -12.90
C HIS A 152 -3.71 -32.62 -13.02
N LYS A 153 -2.48 -32.36 -12.54
CA LYS A 153 -1.41 -33.37 -12.49
C LYS A 153 -1.82 -34.58 -11.65
N THR A 154 -2.32 -34.33 -10.43
CA THR A 154 -2.78 -35.39 -9.50
C THR A 154 -3.88 -36.25 -10.11
N ASN A 155 -4.85 -35.64 -10.81
CA ASN A 155 -5.91 -36.39 -11.48
C ASN A 155 -5.38 -37.25 -12.63
N ASN A 156 -4.47 -36.71 -13.45
CA ASN A 156 -3.87 -37.46 -14.57
C ASN A 156 -2.97 -38.62 -14.08
N ASP A 157 -2.20 -38.40 -13.01
CA ASP A 157 -1.39 -39.44 -12.36
C ASP A 157 -2.28 -40.53 -11.76
N ARG A 158 -3.41 -40.14 -11.16
CA ARG A 158 -4.40 -41.07 -10.61
C ARG A 158 -5.06 -41.90 -11.70
N GLU A 159 -5.37 -41.32 -12.86
CA GLU A 159 -5.86 -42.05 -14.03
C GLU A 159 -4.83 -43.04 -14.56
N SER A 160 -3.58 -42.62 -14.67
CA SER A 160 -2.45 -43.46 -15.09
C SER A 160 -2.23 -44.63 -14.13
N TYR A 161 -2.24 -44.38 -12.81
CA TYR A 161 -2.16 -45.40 -11.77
C TYR A 161 -3.32 -46.41 -11.86
N ASN A 162 -4.55 -45.90 -12.07
CA ASN A 162 -5.73 -46.75 -12.21
C ASN A 162 -5.68 -47.64 -13.46
N ARG A 163 -5.10 -47.16 -14.57
CA ARG A 163 -4.88 -47.99 -15.78
C ARG A 163 -3.92 -49.14 -15.49
N VAL A 164 -2.76 -48.86 -14.88
CA VAL A 164 -1.76 -49.89 -14.54
C VAL A 164 -2.34 -50.92 -13.56
N GLN A 165 -3.13 -50.50 -12.57
CA GLN A 165 -3.77 -51.43 -11.64
C GLN A 165 -4.82 -52.32 -12.30
N LYS A 166 -5.55 -51.81 -13.30
CA LYS A 166 -6.48 -52.62 -14.10
C LYS A 166 -5.72 -53.67 -14.92
N GLU A 167 -4.60 -53.28 -15.53
CA GLU A 167 -3.73 -54.20 -16.29
C GLU A 167 -3.20 -55.33 -15.39
N LYS A 168 -2.64 -55.01 -14.22
CA LYS A 168 -2.15 -56.02 -13.26
C LYS A 168 -3.24 -56.94 -12.72
N LYS A 169 -4.46 -56.42 -12.51
CA LYS A 169 -5.60 -57.25 -12.09
C LYS A 169 -6.02 -58.20 -13.21
N ALA A 170 -6.08 -57.74 -14.45
CA ALA A 170 -6.38 -58.59 -15.61
C ALA A 170 -5.33 -59.70 -15.76
N GLU A 171 -4.04 -59.36 -15.71
CA GLU A 171 -2.94 -60.33 -15.77
C GLU A 171 -3.02 -61.36 -14.63
N ARG A 172 -3.30 -60.92 -13.39
CA ARG A 172 -3.50 -61.84 -12.26
C ARG A 172 -4.70 -62.77 -12.47
N THR A 173 -5.81 -62.25 -12.99
CA THR A 173 -7.02 -63.05 -13.28
C THR A 173 -6.75 -64.08 -14.38
N GLU A 174 -6.01 -63.71 -15.42
CA GLU A 174 -5.55 -64.64 -16.46
C GLU A 174 -4.62 -65.72 -15.89
N LEU A 175 -3.66 -65.33 -15.05
CA LEU A 175 -2.75 -66.26 -14.39
C LEU A 175 -3.53 -67.27 -13.53
N ILE A 176 -4.51 -66.83 -12.74
CA ILE A 176 -5.36 -67.71 -11.92
C ILE A 176 -6.16 -68.67 -12.80
N ASN A 177 -6.74 -68.19 -13.90
CA ASN A 177 -7.50 -69.04 -14.83
C ASN A 177 -6.61 -70.06 -15.57
N SER A 178 -5.31 -69.78 -15.72
CA SER A 178 -4.35 -70.69 -16.32
C SER A 178 -3.88 -71.81 -15.39
N ILE A 179 -4.13 -71.71 -14.07
CA ILE A 179 -3.75 -72.75 -13.12
C ILE A 179 -4.66 -73.96 -13.38
N PRO A 180 -4.10 -75.13 -13.78
CA PRO A 180 -4.89 -76.33 -13.92
C PRO A 180 -5.51 -76.65 -12.56
N SER A 181 -6.83 -76.83 -12.52
CA SER A 181 -7.56 -77.26 -11.33
C SER A 181 -6.80 -78.41 -10.66
N LYS A 182 -6.33 -78.18 -9.42
CA LYS A 182 -5.66 -79.22 -8.61
C LYS A 182 -6.59 -80.40 -8.33
N GLU A 183 -7.89 -80.30 -8.60
CA GLU A 183 -8.81 -81.44 -8.53
C GLU A 183 -8.51 -82.47 -9.63
N ASN A 184 -8.07 -82.05 -10.81
CA ASN A 184 -7.80 -82.98 -11.91
C ASN A 184 -6.49 -83.76 -11.74
N CYS A 185 -5.47 -83.19 -11.10
CA CYS A 185 -4.22 -83.90 -10.81
C CYS A 185 -4.41 -84.92 -9.67
N PHE A 186 -5.09 -84.52 -8.59
CA PHE A 186 -5.33 -85.39 -7.43
C PHE A 186 -6.22 -86.60 -7.76
N ILE A 187 -7.26 -86.41 -8.60
CA ILE A 187 -8.10 -87.52 -9.07
C ILE A 187 -7.31 -88.50 -9.95
N HIS A 188 -6.32 -88.02 -10.71
CA HIS A 188 -5.53 -88.86 -11.62
C HIS A 188 -4.48 -89.70 -10.88
N GLU A 189 -3.95 -89.21 -9.75
CA GLU A 189 -3.00 -89.93 -8.90
C GLU A 189 -3.69 -91.00 -8.03
N VAL A 190 -4.88 -90.70 -7.50
CA VAL A 190 -5.70 -91.69 -6.75
C VAL A 190 -6.13 -92.87 -7.62
N LYS A 191 -6.35 -92.68 -8.94
CA LYS A 191 -6.71 -93.77 -9.87
C LYS A 191 -5.53 -94.66 -10.29
N ARG A 192 -4.27 -94.22 -10.15
CA ARG A 192 -3.09 -95.05 -10.47
C ARG A 192 -2.58 -95.90 -9.30
N GLY A 193 -3.05 -95.64 -8.08
CA GLY A 193 -2.66 -96.38 -6.86
C GLY A 193 -3.51 -97.60 -6.52
N LYS A 194 -4.30 -98.13 -7.47
CA LYS A 194 -5.06 -99.37 -7.33
C LYS A 194 -4.60 -100.40 -8.34
#